data_AF-A0A949E4H3-F1
#
_entry.id   AF-A0A949E4H3-F1
#
_cell.length_a   1.000
_cell.length_b   1.000
_cell.length_c   1.000
_cell.angle_alpha   90.00
_cell.angle_beta   90.00
_cell.angle_gamma   90.00
#
_symmetry.space_group_name_H-M   'P 1'
#
loop_
_entity.id
_entity.type
_entity.pdbx_description
1 polymer ?
#
loop_
_entity_poly.entity_id
_entity_poly.type
_entity_poly.pdbx_seq_one_letter_code
_entity_poly.pdbx_strand_id
1 'polypeptide(L)'
;AGTGNELYIYNFNGSILSLGTSVGFTAAVNCVRWHPSQNYFAFGPSAAITGNELRIYSWDGTTLTQTGGISFATGVASVSWSKDGNYLSAATTTMLYVYSFSAGVITLVTSISFSGSGTASVSALDWSTDGSYIVLGTNGVGSSLNVYSFNGSTLSLNSSISGISVRSVSWKQNENLIAVGLDGSTENLRIYEHASGLLSEKIASRIGLTATCYAARWINGSDYLVLGLATGLGYEFGTLYVSPASYKIYPVVIFSTGTTVLDAMPSNNGQYLLNAMGSSINLYRINGSDLYFYDTSLILNSDSVISQNFNMYGNCKIDARGNILDLQTGQIQVGENSNLKIKNAKISGLYSTRLKNIANSSSITLQNCEMDLYGDYTFDAGSLLIKSDVVISGTNALNYTSRFTCSIDKNSSLSINNGAKFNYAPSAARNNLIYMYDKSSVLYLNNCTFSTTTTGILLTNGTLILDNNVSLSCAGLASSESIKFGSGVVTHDLNVILDSALNLNIYGGFEYNNVS
;
A
#
# COMPACT_ATOMS: atom_id res chain seq x y z
N ALA A 1 -20.30 -13.84 -35.52
CA ALA A 1 -20.91 -13.66 -34.19
C ALA A 1 -20.94 -15.03 -33.52
N GLY A 2 -20.53 -15.13 -32.26
CA GLY A 2 -20.62 -16.37 -31.48
C GLY A 2 -22.08 -16.63 -31.10
N THR A 3 -22.43 -17.87 -30.78
CA THR A 3 -23.80 -18.28 -30.42
C THR A 3 -24.17 -17.92 -28.96
N GLY A 4 -23.64 -16.84 -28.40
CA GLY A 4 -23.80 -16.46 -26.98
C GLY A 4 -23.97 -14.95 -26.80
N ASN A 5 -24.34 -14.51 -25.59
CA ASN A 5 -24.52 -13.09 -25.30
C ASN A 5 -23.17 -12.35 -25.33
N GLU A 6 -23.15 -11.12 -25.84
CA GLU A 6 -21.94 -10.29 -25.96
C GLU A 6 -21.79 -9.25 -24.84
N LEU A 7 -22.86 -8.97 -24.08
CA LEU A 7 -22.81 -8.09 -22.92
C LEU A 7 -23.28 -8.83 -21.66
N TYR A 8 -22.49 -8.74 -20.60
CA TYR A 8 -22.82 -9.26 -19.27
C TYR A 8 -22.66 -8.14 -18.25
N ILE A 9 -23.62 -8.03 -17.34
CA ILE A 9 -23.58 -7.09 -16.22
C ILE A 9 -23.57 -7.87 -14.92
N TYR A 10 -22.60 -7.56 -14.08
CA TYR A 10 -22.43 -8.20 -12.79
C TYR A 10 -22.59 -7.19 -11.66
N ASN A 11 -23.22 -7.63 -10.57
CA ASN A 11 -23.22 -6.92 -9.29
C ASN A 11 -22.08 -7.45 -8.42
N PHE A 12 -21.25 -6.56 -7.90
CA PHE A 12 -20.14 -6.88 -7.01
C PHE A 12 -20.32 -6.21 -5.65
N ASN A 13 -20.30 -7.00 -4.57
CA ASN A 13 -20.53 -6.51 -3.20
C ASN A 13 -19.24 -6.37 -2.37
N GLY A 14 -18.06 -6.47 -2.99
CA GLY A 14 -16.76 -6.47 -2.30
C GLY A 14 -16.16 -7.86 -2.08
N SER A 15 -16.95 -8.93 -2.25
CA SER A 15 -16.47 -10.32 -2.10
C SER A 15 -16.95 -11.26 -3.22
N ILE A 16 -18.18 -11.10 -3.70
CA ILE A 16 -18.82 -12.00 -4.66
C ILE A 16 -19.27 -11.20 -5.88
N LEU A 17 -18.98 -11.77 -7.06
CA LEU A 17 -19.49 -11.31 -8.34
C LEU A 17 -20.74 -12.13 -8.70
N SER A 18 -21.88 -11.47 -8.90
CA SER A 18 -23.16 -12.12 -9.24
C SER A 18 -23.68 -11.59 -10.57
N LEU A 19 -24.12 -12.47 -11.47
CA LEU A 19 -24.68 -12.06 -12.76
C LEU A 19 -26.02 -11.36 -12.52
N GLY A 20 -26.11 -10.09 -12.92
CA GLY A 20 -27.37 -9.33 -12.90
C GLY A 20 -28.19 -9.59 -14.16
N THR A 21 -27.58 -9.42 -15.34
CA THR A 21 -28.23 -9.67 -16.63
C THR A 21 -27.21 -9.88 -17.75
N SER A 22 -27.67 -10.33 -18.92
CA SER A 22 -26.87 -10.40 -20.13
C SER A 22 -27.72 -10.15 -21.38
N VAL A 23 -27.10 -9.59 -22.42
CA VAL A 23 -27.76 -9.18 -23.66
C VAL A 23 -26.96 -9.67 -24.85
N GLY A 24 -27.64 -10.28 -25.82
CA GLY A 24 -27.07 -10.69 -27.09
C GLY A 24 -27.17 -9.59 -28.16
N PHE A 25 -26.17 -9.55 -29.03
CA PHE A 25 -26.02 -8.62 -30.14
C PHE A 25 -25.62 -9.39 -31.41
N THR A 26 -25.87 -8.79 -32.58
CA THR A 26 -25.56 -9.43 -33.87
C THR A 26 -24.09 -9.26 -34.28
N ALA A 27 -23.28 -8.57 -33.48
CA ALA A 27 -21.86 -8.30 -33.73
C ALA A 27 -21.07 -8.31 -32.41
N ALA A 28 -19.77 -8.59 -32.50
CA ALA A 28 -18.87 -8.50 -31.36
C ALA A 28 -18.81 -7.07 -30.81
N VAL A 29 -18.47 -6.93 -29.53
CA VAL A 29 -18.45 -5.66 -28.82
C VAL A 29 -17.02 -5.21 -28.64
N ASN A 30 -16.71 -4.00 -29.10
CA ASN A 30 -15.37 -3.43 -28.95
C ASN A 30 -15.24 -2.67 -27.64
N CYS A 31 -16.30 -1.98 -27.19
CA CYS A 31 -16.18 -1.10 -26.05
C CYS A 31 -17.47 -1.01 -25.23
N VAL A 32 -17.28 -0.95 -23.91
CA VAL A 32 -18.30 -0.66 -22.91
C VAL A 32 -17.68 0.23 -21.83
N ARG A 33 -18.36 1.30 -21.44
CA ARG A 33 -17.89 2.21 -20.39
C ARG A 33 -19.05 2.76 -19.57
N TRP A 34 -19.00 2.52 -18.26
CA TRP A 34 -19.88 3.17 -17.29
C TRP A 34 -19.64 4.68 -17.25
N HIS A 35 -20.73 5.43 -17.12
CA HIS A 35 -20.71 6.83 -16.75
C HIS A 35 -20.03 6.97 -15.37
N PRO A 36 -19.21 8.01 -15.13
CA PRO A 36 -18.38 8.10 -13.93
C PRO A 36 -19.15 8.12 -12.61
N SER A 37 -20.38 8.62 -12.61
CA SER A 37 -21.18 8.83 -11.38
C SER A 37 -22.64 8.39 -11.44
N GLN A 38 -23.13 7.93 -12.59
CA GLN A 38 -24.55 7.62 -12.80
C GLN A 38 -24.67 6.21 -13.37
N ASN A 39 -25.82 5.57 -13.19
CA ASN A 39 -26.04 4.20 -13.65
C ASN A 39 -26.38 4.13 -15.15
N TYR A 40 -25.54 4.77 -15.97
CA TYR A 40 -25.56 4.67 -17.42
C TYR A 40 -24.26 4.07 -17.92
N PHE A 41 -24.29 3.42 -19.07
CA PHE A 41 -23.07 3.07 -19.79
C PHE A 41 -23.24 3.26 -21.29
N ALA A 42 -22.11 3.59 -21.94
CA ALA A 42 -21.98 3.63 -23.38
C ALA A 42 -21.48 2.29 -23.90
N PHE A 43 -21.96 1.91 -25.09
CA PHE A 43 -21.71 0.64 -25.73
C PHE A 43 -21.42 0.83 -27.23
N GLY A 44 -20.45 0.09 -27.76
CA GLY A 44 -20.05 0.14 -29.17
C GLY A 44 -19.66 -1.22 -29.77
N PRO A 45 -20.33 -1.69 -30.85
CA PRO A 45 -20.01 -2.92 -31.57
C PRO A 45 -18.82 -2.73 -32.52
N SER A 46 -18.23 -3.84 -32.94
CA SER A 46 -17.04 -3.88 -33.79
C SER A 46 -17.29 -3.64 -35.28
N ALA A 47 -18.55 -3.66 -35.70
CA ALA A 47 -18.96 -3.48 -37.09
C ALA A 47 -20.27 -2.70 -37.17
N ALA A 48 -20.60 -2.26 -38.40
CA ALA A 48 -21.93 -1.75 -38.71
C ALA A 48 -22.99 -2.81 -38.41
N ILE A 49 -24.10 -2.41 -37.82
CA ILE A 49 -25.23 -3.29 -37.48
C ILE A 49 -26.56 -2.63 -37.87
N THR A 50 -27.63 -3.40 -37.87
CA THR A 50 -28.97 -2.82 -37.96
C THR A 50 -29.29 -2.07 -36.66
N GLY A 51 -29.53 -0.77 -36.76
CA GLY A 51 -29.84 0.11 -35.62
C GLY A 51 -28.68 1.03 -35.25
N ASN A 52 -28.52 1.29 -33.96
CA ASN A 52 -27.51 2.23 -33.45
C ASN A 52 -26.19 1.50 -33.12
N GLU A 53 -25.06 1.98 -33.66
CA GLU A 53 -23.72 1.53 -33.29
C GLU A 53 -23.17 2.20 -32.03
N LEU A 54 -23.62 3.39 -31.65
CA LEU A 54 -23.41 3.89 -30.30
C LEU A 54 -24.71 3.77 -29.54
N ARG A 55 -24.70 3.11 -28.38
CA ARG A 55 -25.89 2.96 -27.53
C ARG A 55 -25.60 3.43 -26.12
N ILE A 56 -26.59 4.09 -25.52
CA ILE A 56 -26.61 4.43 -24.11
C ILE A 56 -27.66 3.56 -23.44
N TYR A 57 -27.25 2.86 -22.40
CA TYR A 57 -28.13 2.06 -21.57
C TYR A 57 -28.15 2.63 -20.15
N SER A 58 -29.32 2.61 -19.51
CA SER A 58 -29.47 2.75 -18.07
C SER A 58 -29.62 1.38 -17.41
N TRP A 59 -29.12 1.27 -16.18
CA TRP A 59 -29.21 0.08 -15.34
C TRP A 59 -29.82 0.44 -13.99
N ASP A 60 -30.93 -0.20 -13.63
CA ASP A 60 -31.60 0.03 -12.34
C ASP A 60 -31.22 -0.99 -11.24
N GLY A 61 -30.34 -1.93 -11.54
CA GLY A 61 -30.00 -3.07 -10.69
C GLY A 61 -30.66 -4.39 -11.10
N THR A 62 -31.66 -4.33 -11.99
CA THR A 62 -32.44 -5.48 -12.48
C THR A 62 -32.69 -5.46 -13.99
N THR A 63 -33.00 -4.29 -14.57
CA THR A 63 -33.36 -4.14 -15.98
C THR A 63 -32.43 -3.20 -16.72
N LEU A 64 -32.16 -3.56 -17.98
CA LEU A 64 -31.41 -2.73 -18.92
C LEU A 64 -32.36 -2.02 -19.88
N THR A 65 -32.26 -0.69 -19.91
CA THR A 65 -33.08 0.13 -20.81
C THR A 65 -32.19 0.95 -21.72
N GLN A 66 -32.35 0.84 -23.04
CA GLN A 66 -31.65 1.71 -23.99
C GLN A 66 -32.31 3.10 -23.96
N THR A 67 -31.57 4.14 -23.58
CA THR A 67 -32.09 5.52 -23.47
C THR A 67 -31.66 6.43 -24.61
N GLY A 68 -30.63 6.05 -25.36
CA GLY A 68 -30.12 6.83 -26.48
C GLY A 68 -29.26 6.00 -27.44
N GLY A 69 -29.01 6.54 -28.62
CA GLY A 69 -28.04 5.98 -29.54
C GLY A 69 -27.90 6.71 -30.86
N ILE A 70 -26.81 6.41 -31.57
CA ILE A 70 -26.44 7.01 -32.86
C ILE A 70 -26.09 5.88 -33.83
N SER A 71 -26.54 6.01 -35.08
CA SER A 71 -26.08 5.15 -36.16
C SER A 71 -24.92 5.82 -36.91
N PHE A 72 -23.80 5.11 -36.99
CA PHE A 72 -22.60 5.54 -37.70
C PHE A 72 -22.39 4.78 -39.02
N ALA A 73 -23.13 3.69 -39.26
CA ALA A 73 -22.89 2.76 -40.36
C ALA A 73 -21.46 2.19 -40.39
N THR A 74 -20.77 2.19 -39.24
CA THR A 74 -19.44 1.62 -39.03
C THR A 74 -19.26 1.29 -37.54
N GLY A 75 -18.31 0.40 -37.22
CA GLY A 75 -18.04 0.01 -35.84
C GLY A 75 -17.50 1.17 -34.99
N VAL A 76 -17.73 1.09 -33.68
CA VAL A 76 -17.19 2.02 -32.68
C VAL A 76 -16.01 1.34 -32.01
N ALA A 77 -14.80 1.85 -32.23
CA ALA A 77 -13.57 1.28 -31.71
C ALA A 77 -13.42 1.54 -30.21
N SER A 78 -13.74 2.75 -29.76
CA SER A 78 -13.59 3.14 -28.35
C SER A 78 -14.56 4.24 -27.98
N VAL A 79 -14.96 4.24 -26.71
CA VAL A 79 -15.75 5.32 -26.09
C VAL A 79 -15.09 5.72 -24.77
N SER A 80 -15.22 6.99 -24.40
CA SER A 80 -14.78 7.44 -23.08
C SER A 80 -15.62 8.62 -22.57
N TRP A 81 -15.96 8.58 -21.29
CA TRP A 81 -16.63 9.68 -20.61
C TRP A 81 -15.61 10.69 -20.12
N SER A 82 -15.92 11.97 -20.29
CA SER A 82 -15.30 13.05 -19.50
C SER A 82 -15.46 12.76 -18.01
N LYS A 83 -14.51 13.22 -17.18
CA LYS A 83 -14.49 12.85 -15.75
C LYS A 83 -15.69 13.40 -14.98
N ASP A 84 -16.25 14.52 -15.41
CA ASP A 84 -17.50 15.08 -14.87
C ASP A 84 -18.76 14.37 -15.37
N GLY A 85 -18.65 13.55 -16.43
CA GLY A 85 -19.73 12.80 -17.04
C GLY A 85 -20.59 13.59 -18.04
N ASN A 86 -20.29 14.88 -18.26
CA ASN A 86 -21.13 15.76 -19.08
C ASN A 86 -20.96 15.52 -20.59
N TYR A 87 -19.84 14.91 -20.99
CA TYR A 87 -19.51 14.59 -22.37
C TYR A 87 -19.09 13.14 -22.55
N LEU A 88 -19.48 12.57 -23.69
CA LEU A 88 -19.06 11.25 -24.17
C LEU A 88 -18.31 11.41 -25.48
N SER A 89 -17.09 10.89 -25.55
CA SER A 89 -16.36 10.75 -26.81
C SER A 89 -16.55 9.36 -27.39
N ALA A 90 -16.62 9.28 -28.71
CA ALA A 90 -16.71 8.03 -29.47
C ALA A 90 -15.78 8.09 -30.69
N ALA A 91 -14.90 7.10 -30.82
CA ALA A 91 -14.01 6.94 -31.96
C ALA A 91 -14.51 5.80 -32.86
N THR A 92 -14.74 6.11 -34.13
CA THR A 92 -15.00 5.11 -35.18
C THR A 92 -13.71 4.81 -35.96
N THR A 93 -13.82 4.28 -37.18
CA THR A 93 -12.65 3.98 -38.01
C THR A 93 -11.74 5.21 -38.26
N THR A 94 -12.32 6.38 -38.54
CA THR A 94 -11.57 7.60 -38.93
C THR A 94 -12.10 8.91 -38.33
N MET A 95 -13.15 8.85 -37.50
CA MET A 95 -13.79 10.03 -36.91
C MET A 95 -13.81 9.93 -35.39
N LEU A 96 -13.49 11.04 -34.74
CA LEU A 96 -13.70 11.24 -33.30
C LEU A 96 -14.89 12.17 -33.12
N TYR A 97 -15.90 11.72 -32.38
CA TYR A 97 -17.09 12.48 -32.05
C TYR A 97 -17.09 12.82 -30.55
N VAL A 98 -17.66 13.96 -30.21
CA VAL A 98 -17.99 14.36 -28.83
C VAL A 98 -19.47 14.69 -28.77
N TYR A 99 -20.14 14.06 -27.83
CA TYR A 99 -21.54 14.26 -27.51
C TYR A 99 -21.65 14.89 -26.13
N SER A 100 -22.58 15.85 -25.95
CA SER A 100 -23.05 16.20 -24.62
C SER A 100 -24.00 15.11 -24.13
N PHE A 101 -24.06 14.92 -22.82
CA PHE A 101 -24.89 13.93 -22.16
C PHE A 101 -25.76 14.59 -21.10
N SER A 102 -27.06 14.27 -21.12
CA SER A 102 -27.99 14.66 -20.07
C SER A 102 -29.09 13.60 -19.93
N ALA A 103 -29.18 13.00 -18.74
CA ALA A 103 -30.26 12.07 -18.35
C ALA A 103 -30.54 10.95 -19.38
N GLY A 104 -29.50 10.31 -19.93
CA GLY A 104 -29.64 9.21 -20.89
C GLY A 104 -29.69 9.65 -22.36
N VAL A 105 -29.76 10.95 -22.64
CA VAL A 105 -29.77 11.54 -23.98
C VAL A 105 -28.38 12.02 -24.35
N ILE A 106 -27.95 11.72 -25.58
CA ILE A 106 -26.71 12.23 -26.16
C ILE A 106 -27.00 13.15 -27.34
N THR A 107 -26.29 14.28 -27.42
CA THR A 107 -26.43 15.26 -28.52
C THR A 107 -25.06 15.58 -29.10
N LEU A 108 -24.91 15.50 -30.42
CA LEU A 108 -23.62 15.77 -31.07
C LEU A 108 -23.20 17.23 -30.82
N VAL A 109 -21.99 17.41 -30.28
CA VAL A 109 -21.39 18.73 -30.07
C VAL A 109 -20.42 19.03 -31.21
N THR A 110 -19.50 18.10 -31.48
CA THR A 110 -18.47 18.27 -32.51
C THR A 110 -17.91 16.93 -32.97
N SER A 111 -17.27 16.93 -34.13
CA SER A 111 -16.52 15.80 -34.64
C SER A 111 -15.29 16.27 -35.40
N ILE A 112 -14.24 15.44 -35.43
CA ILE A 112 -13.04 15.70 -36.22
C ILE A 112 -12.56 14.42 -36.91
N SER A 113 -12.11 14.57 -38.16
CA SER A 113 -11.47 13.48 -38.90
C SER A 113 -10.02 13.33 -38.45
N PHE A 114 -9.59 12.09 -38.26
CA PHE A 114 -8.18 11.73 -38.11
C PHE A 114 -7.70 10.84 -39.27
N SER A 115 -8.39 10.90 -40.41
CA SER A 115 -8.00 10.22 -41.65
C SER A 115 -6.51 10.44 -41.95
N GLY A 116 -5.79 9.36 -42.28
CA GLY A 116 -4.34 9.37 -42.47
C GLY A 116 -3.53 8.93 -41.24
N SER A 117 -4.18 8.81 -40.07
CA SER A 117 -3.55 8.34 -38.83
C SER A 117 -3.72 6.84 -38.56
N GLY A 118 -4.30 6.08 -39.51
CA GLY A 118 -4.69 4.68 -39.30
C GLY A 118 -6.09 4.53 -38.69
N THR A 119 -6.35 3.40 -38.04
CA THR A 119 -7.65 3.11 -37.41
C THR A 119 -7.58 3.25 -35.90
N ALA A 120 -8.62 3.81 -35.28
CA ALA A 120 -8.70 3.90 -33.82
C ALA A 120 -8.58 2.52 -33.19
N SER A 121 -7.72 2.42 -32.17
CA SER A 121 -7.54 1.17 -31.44
C SER A 121 -8.61 1.01 -30.37
N VAL A 122 -9.00 -0.25 -30.12
CA VAL A 122 -9.86 -0.58 -28.99
C VAL A 122 -9.16 -0.14 -27.70
N SER A 123 -9.92 0.41 -26.75
CA SER A 123 -9.38 0.86 -25.45
C SER A 123 -8.37 2.02 -25.51
N ALA A 124 -8.20 2.69 -26.66
CA ALA A 124 -7.25 3.78 -26.86
C ALA A 124 -7.89 5.19 -26.92
N LEU A 125 -8.89 5.46 -26.09
CA LEU A 125 -9.52 6.78 -25.95
C LEU A 125 -9.68 7.15 -24.47
N ASP A 126 -9.24 8.35 -24.07
CA ASP A 126 -9.41 8.86 -22.71
C ASP A 126 -9.45 10.40 -22.66
N TRP A 127 -10.01 10.95 -21.58
CA TRP A 127 -10.09 12.38 -21.32
C TRP A 127 -9.06 12.81 -20.29
N SER A 128 -8.50 14.01 -20.46
CA SER A 128 -7.80 14.71 -19.38
C SER A 128 -8.75 14.96 -18.21
N THR A 129 -8.16 15.17 -17.04
CA THR A 129 -8.95 15.27 -15.80
C THR A 129 -9.87 16.48 -15.77
N ASP A 130 -9.44 17.59 -16.37
CA ASP A 130 -10.18 18.83 -16.49
C ASP A 130 -11.18 18.84 -17.67
N GLY A 131 -11.20 17.79 -18.49
CA GLY A 131 -12.05 17.72 -19.68
C GLY A 131 -11.58 18.57 -20.87
N SER A 132 -10.45 19.25 -20.76
CA SER A 132 -9.93 20.14 -21.81
C SER A 132 -9.27 19.41 -22.98
N TYR A 133 -8.92 18.13 -22.81
CA TYR A 133 -8.22 17.35 -23.81
C TYR A 133 -8.74 15.91 -23.93
N ILE A 134 -8.63 15.36 -25.13
CA ILE A 134 -8.95 13.97 -25.45
C ILE A 134 -7.73 13.35 -26.11
N VAL A 135 -7.25 12.24 -25.57
CA VAL A 135 -6.20 11.43 -26.21
C VAL A 135 -6.82 10.27 -26.98
N LEU A 136 -6.38 10.08 -28.22
CA LEU A 136 -6.78 8.99 -29.11
C LEU A 136 -5.53 8.28 -29.65
N GLY A 137 -5.47 6.97 -29.46
CA GLY A 137 -4.49 6.09 -30.06
C GLY A 137 -5.03 5.32 -31.27
N THR A 138 -4.19 5.14 -32.27
CA THR A 138 -4.47 4.37 -33.48
C THR A 138 -3.36 3.34 -33.74
N ASN A 139 -3.65 2.36 -34.59
CA ASN A 139 -2.73 1.29 -35.00
C ASN A 139 -1.99 1.57 -36.33
N GLY A 140 -1.99 2.82 -36.81
CA GLY A 140 -1.49 3.20 -38.14
C GLY A 140 0.00 3.53 -38.19
N VAL A 141 0.46 3.84 -39.41
CA VAL A 141 1.82 4.34 -39.70
C VAL A 141 1.95 5.87 -39.64
N GLY A 142 0.84 6.59 -39.43
CA GLY A 142 0.79 8.06 -39.36
C GLY A 142 1.00 8.62 -37.95
N SER A 143 0.29 9.69 -37.61
CA SER A 143 0.19 10.21 -36.23
C SER A 143 -0.64 9.26 -35.36
N SER A 144 0.02 8.34 -34.68
CA SER A 144 -0.63 7.21 -34.01
C SER A 144 -1.07 7.46 -32.57
N LEU A 145 -0.59 8.53 -31.95
CA LEU A 145 -1.11 9.05 -30.68
C LEU A 145 -1.44 10.51 -30.88
N ASN A 146 -2.71 10.89 -30.77
CA ASN A 146 -3.19 12.24 -31.01
C ASN A 146 -3.84 12.78 -29.73
N VAL A 147 -3.51 14.02 -29.36
CA VAL A 147 -4.23 14.76 -28.33
C VAL A 147 -4.98 15.89 -29.01
N TYR A 148 -6.29 15.94 -28.80
CA TYR A 148 -7.18 16.99 -29.26
C TYR A 148 -7.54 17.90 -28.09
N SER A 149 -7.47 19.21 -28.28
CA SER A 149 -8.07 20.16 -27.33
C SER A 149 -9.56 20.28 -27.58
N PHE A 150 -10.32 20.38 -26.50
CA PHE A 150 -11.77 20.59 -26.49
C PHE A 150 -12.10 21.79 -25.61
N ASN A 151 -12.82 22.76 -26.18
CA ASN A 151 -13.21 23.99 -25.48
C ASN A 151 -14.70 24.04 -25.10
N GLY A 152 -15.38 22.88 -25.09
CA GLY A 152 -16.82 22.78 -24.88
C GLY A 152 -17.65 22.78 -26.17
N SER A 153 -17.06 23.16 -27.32
CA SER A 153 -17.81 23.24 -28.59
C SER A 153 -17.07 22.70 -29.81
N THR A 154 -15.74 22.71 -29.81
CA THR A 154 -14.93 22.33 -30.99
C THR A 154 -13.74 21.47 -30.59
N LEU A 155 -13.30 20.63 -31.54
CA LEU A 155 -12.05 19.86 -31.43
C LEU A 155 -10.99 20.47 -32.34
N SER A 156 -9.76 20.54 -31.86
CA SER A 156 -8.58 20.83 -32.69
C SER A 156 -7.42 19.93 -32.30
N LEU A 157 -6.68 19.43 -33.29
CA LEU A 157 -5.46 18.67 -33.01
C LEU A 157 -4.45 19.56 -32.29
N ASN A 158 -4.05 19.15 -31.09
CA ASN A 158 -3.16 19.91 -30.23
C ASN A 158 -1.72 19.37 -30.30
N SER A 159 -1.55 18.05 -30.24
CA SER A 159 -0.24 17.41 -30.38
C SER A 159 -0.37 15.97 -30.88
N SER A 160 0.71 15.42 -31.44
CA SER A 160 0.72 14.02 -31.90
C SER A 160 2.09 13.38 -31.88
N ILE A 161 2.13 12.05 -31.78
CA ILE A 161 3.32 11.21 -31.95
C ILE A 161 3.10 10.22 -33.08
N SER A 162 4.10 10.04 -33.94
CA SER A 162 4.12 9.08 -35.05
C SER A 162 5.10 7.93 -34.79
N GLY A 163 5.05 6.89 -35.62
CA GLY A 163 6.02 5.78 -35.58
C GLY A 163 5.82 4.80 -34.41
N ILE A 164 4.64 4.80 -33.81
CA ILE A 164 4.21 3.85 -32.77
C ILE A 164 2.88 3.22 -33.19
N SER A 165 2.56 2.03 -32.69
CA SER A 165 1.25 1.39 -32.88
C SER A 165 0.56 1.30 -31.53
N VAL A 166 -0.47 2.10 -31.31
CA VAL A 166 -1.11 2.23 -30.00
C VAL A 166 -2.17 1.15 -29.81
N ARG A 167 -2.20 0.54 -28.62
CA ARG A 167 -3.21 -0.45 -28.20
C ARG A 167 -4.05 0.03 -27.04
N SER A 168 -3.52 0.86 -26.15
CA SER A 168 -4.31 1.48 -25.08
C SER A 168 -3.72 2.81 -24.66
N VAL A 169 -4.56 3.67 -24.12
CA VAL A 169 -4.17 4.95 -23.52
C VAL A 169 -4.88 5.15 -22.20
N SER A 170 -4.24 5.80 -21.24
CA SER A 170 -4.86 6.22 -19.99
C SER A 170 -4.26 7.53 -19.53
N TRP A 171 -5.10 8.54 -19.35
CA TRP A 171 -4.69 9.83 -18.80
C TRP A 171 -4.69 9.74 -17.26
N LYS A 172 -3.59 10.14 -16.64
CA LYS A 172 -3.45 10.13 -15.19
C LYS A 172 -4.36 11.18 -14.56
N GLN A 173 -4.99 10.83 -13.45
CA GLN A 173 -5.87 11.75 -12.74
C GLN A 173 -5.07 12.92 -12.14
N ASN A 174 -5.57 14.15 -12.31
CA ASN A 174 -4.99 15.41 -11.82
C ASN A 174 -3.57 15.72 -12.32
N GLU A 175 -3.09 15.00 -13.34
CA GLU A 175 -1.75 15.15 -13.90
C GLU A 175 -1.77 15.10 -15.42
N ASN A 176 -0.67 15.57 -16.02
CA ASN A 176 -0.51 15.64 -17.47
C ASN A 176 0.19 14.40 -18.06
N LEU A 177 0.14 13.27 -17.36
CA LEU A 177 0.78 12.03 -17.80
C LEU A 177 -0.22 11.12 -18.53
N ILE A 178 0.23 10.50 -19.60
CA ILE A 178 -0.53 9.54 -20.40
C ILE A 178 0.27 8.25 -20.47
N ALA A 179 -0.30 7.17 -19.94
CA ALA A 179 0.22 5.82 -20.14
C ALA A 179 -0.26 5.29 -21.48
N VAL A 180 0.67 4.72 -22.26
CA VAL A 180 0.41 4.24 -23.62
C VAL A 180 0.93 2.81 -23.74
N GLY A 181 0.01 1.87 -23.93
CA GLY A 181 0.30 0.50 -24.32
C GLY A 181 0.44 0.40 -25.82
N LEU A 182 1.47 -0.29 -26.30
CA LEU A 182 1.83 -0.37 -27.72
C LEU A 182 1.94 -1.81 -28.22
N ASP A 183 2.00 -1.93 -29.54
CA ASP A 183 2.32 -3.14 -30.27
C ASP A 183 3.57 -2.94 -31.12
N GLY A 184 4.73 -3.29 -30.57
CA GLY A 184 6.04 -3.14 -31.17
C GLY A 184 7.02 -4.19 -30.62
N SER A 185 8.32 -3.97 -30.81
CA SER A 185 9.34 -4.99 -30.49
C SER A 185 10.36 -4.61 -29.41
N THR A 186 10.44 -3.33 -29.01
CA THR A 186 11.52 -2.86 -28.12
C THR A 186 11.04 -2.22 -26.82
N GLU A 187 9.94 -1.47 -26.86
CA GLU A 187 9.33 -0.87 -25.68
C GLU A 187 7.85 -0.61 -25.95
N ASN A 188 7.02 -1.43 -25.32
CA ASN A 188 5.58 -1.47 -25.52
C ASN A 188 4.78 -0.86 -24.38
N LEU A 189 5.45 -0.33 -23.35
CA LEU A 189 4.83 0.57 -22.38
C LEU A 189 5.60 1.90 -22.37
N ARG A 190 4.91 2.99 -22.68
CA ARG A 190 5.51 4.33 -22.66
C ARG A 190 4.65 5.30 -21.89
N ILE A 191 5.28 6.19 -21.14
CA ILE A 191 4.63 7.31 -20.47
C ILE A 191 4.99 8.59 -21.22
N TYR A 192 3.97 9.33 -21.63
CA TYR A 192 4.11 10.66 -22.22
C TYR A 192 3.60 11.72 -21.26
N GLU A 193 4.24 12.88 -21.26
CA GLU A 193 3.72 14.09 -20.64
C GLU A 193 3.15 15.01 -21.72
N HIS A 194 1.94 15.47 -21.52
CA HIS A 194 1.29 16.48 -22.35
C HIS A 194 1.43 17.86 -21.72
N ALA A 195 2.30 18.70 -22.28
CA ALA A 195 2.54 20.03 -21.76
C ALA A 195 2.82 21.01 -22.89
N SER A 196 2.27 22.22 -22.78
CA SER A 196 2.55 23.33 -23.72
C SER A 196 2.34 22.97 -25.19
N GLY A 197 1.31 22.16 -25.50
CA GLY A 197 1.01 21.73 -26.88
C GLY A 197 1.96 20.66 -27.44
N LEU A 198 2.70 19.95 -26.58
CA LEU A 198 3.63 18.89 -26.97
C LEU A 198 3.39 17.61 -26.18
N LEU A 199 3.75 16.48 -26.79
CA LEU A 199 3.88 15.19 -26.12
C LEU A 199 5.36 14.87 -25.96
N SER A 200 5.84 14.81 -24.72
CA SER A 200 7.22 14.47 -24.38
C SER A 200 7.27 13.07 -23.75
N GLU A 201 8.00 12.14 -24.34
CA GLU A 201 8.18 10.82 -23.75
C GLU A 201 9.06 10.91 -22.48
N LYS A 202 8.62 10.31 -21.38
CA LYS A 202 9.42 10.13 -20.17
C LYS A 202 10.28 8.89 -20.32
N ILE A 203 11.40 8.99 -21.03
CA ILE A 203 12.30 7.85 -21.35
C ILE A 203 12.76 7.07 -20.10
N ALA A 204 12.85 7.73 -18.94
CA ALA A 204 13.17 7.07 -17.67
C ALA A 204 12.13 6.01 -17.23
N SER A 205 10.93 6.01 -17.82
CA SER A 205 9.88 5.03 -17.57
C SER A 205 10.03 3.74 -18.38
N ARG A 206 10.99 3.65 -19.30
CA ARG A 206 11.20 2.45 -20.11
C ARG A 206 11.69 1.30 -19.25
N ILE A 207 11.07 0.14 -19.43
CA ILE A 207 11.39 -1.11 -18.73
C ILE A 207 11.79 -2.24 -19.70
N GLY A 208 11.82 -1.96 -21.01
CA GLY A 208 12.10 -2.94 -22.05
C GLY A 208 10.95 -3.95 -22.22
N LEU A 209 9.70 -3.51 -22.07
CA LEU A 209 8.55 -4.39 -22.24
C LEU A 209 8.39 -4.73 -23.72
N THR A 210 8.58 -6.00 -24.10
CA THR A 210 8.54 -6.43 -25.51
C THR A 210 7.24 -7.09 -25.94
N ALA A 211 6.41 -7.58 -25.01
CA ALA A 211 5.07 -8.10 -25.35
C ALA A 211 4.13 -6.96 -25.70
N THR A 212 3.17 -7.22 -26.58
CA THR A 212 2.09 -6.27 -26.88
C THR A 212 1.35 -5.91 -25.59
N CYS A 213 1.20 -4.61 -25.33
CA CYS A 213 0.52 -4.09 -24.16
C CYS A 213 -0.91 -3.68 -24.51
N TYR A 214 -1.86 -4.60 -24.29
CA TYR A 214 -3.27 -4.38 -24.61
C TYR A 214 -3.96 -3.42 -23.64
N ALA A 215 -3.50 -3.37 -22.39
CA ALA A 215 -3.99 -2.42 -21.40
C ALA A 215 -2.86 -1.86 -20.55
N ALA A 216 -2.79 -0.53 -20.48
CA ALA A 216 -2.03 0.23 -19.49
C ALA A 216 -2.95 1.31 -18.90
N ARG A 217 -3.43 1.10 -17.67
CA ARG A 217 -4.40 2.00 -17.01
C ARG A 217 -3.88 2.52 -15.69
N TRP A 218 -3.99 3.83 -15.47
CA TRP A 218 -3.75 4.41 -14.15
C TRP A 218 -4.81 3.95 -13.16
N ILE A 219 -4.36 3.54 -11.98
CA ILE A 219 -5.24 3.32 -10.83
C ILE A 219 -5.59 4.69 -10.27
N ASN A 220 -6.89 4.98 -10.17
CA ASN A 220 -7.42 6.31 -9.78
C ASN A 220 -6.78 6.82 -8.48
N GLY A 221 -6.38 8.09 -8.47
CA GLY A 221 -5.76 8.75 -7.32
C GLY A 221 -4.42 8.17 -6.87
N SER A 222 -3.70 7.45 -7.73
CA SER A 222 -2.45 6.77 -7.36
C SER A 222 -1.35 6.91 -8.41
N ASP A 223 -0.14 6.51 -8.02
CA ASP A 223 1.05 6.41 -8.88
C ASP A 223 1.22 5.02 -9.51
N TYR A 224 0.17 4.19 -9.50
CA TYR A 224 0.24 2.83 -9.99
C TYR A 224 -0.49 2.65 -11.33
N LEU A 225 0.04 1.76 -12.16
CA LEU A 225 -0.58 1.27 -13.38
C LEU A 225 -1.00 -0.18 -13.20
N VAL A 226 -2.11 -0.57 -13.85
CA VAL A 226 -2.42 -1.98 -14.12
C VAL A 226 -2.13 -2.30 -15.59
N LEU A 227 -1.56 -3.48 -15.83
CA LEU A 227 -1.18 -3.97 -17.14
C LEU A 227 -1.98 -5.19 -17.57
N GLY A 228 -2.30 -5.27 -18.86
CA GLY A 228 -2.73 -6.48 -19.56
C GLY A 228 -1.89 -6.70 -20.82
N LEU A 229 -1.24 -7.85 -20.93
CA LEU A 229 -0.20 -8.14 -21.93
C LEU A 229 -0.53 -9.37 -22.79
N ALA A 230 0.12 -9.46 -23.95
CA ALA A 230 0.17 -10.69 -24.75
C ALA A 230 0.83 -11.84 -23.98
N THR A 231 0.34 -13.06 -24.20
CA THR A 231 0.87 -14.28 -23.60
C THR A 231 2.31 -14.58 -24.03
N GLY A 232 3.10 -15.17 -23.12
CA GLY A 232 4.42 -15.76 -23.44
C GLY A 232 5.60 -15.18 -22.68
N LEU A 233 5.40 -14.16 -21.82
CA LEU A 233 6.48 -13.62 -20.98
C LEU A 233 6.56 -14.28 -19.60
N GLY A 234 5.54 -15.04 -19.19
CA GLY A 234 5.45 -15.57 -17.82
C GLY A 234 4.96 -14.53 -16.82
N TYR A 235 4.50 -13.37 -17.32
CA TYR A 235 3.84 -12.31 -16.57
C TYR A 235 2.92 -11.52 -17.49
N GLU A 236 1.64 -11.90 -17.57
CA GLU A 236 0.68 -11.30 -18.50
C GLU A 236 -0.22 -10.23 -17.85
N PHE A 237 -0.26 -10.18 -16.53
CA PHE A 237 -1.07 -9.25 -15.76
C PHE A 237 -0.33 -8.81 -14.51
N GLY A 238 -0.56 -7.56 -14.10
CA GLY A 238 0.05 -7.05 -12.89
C GLY A 238 -0.08 -5.55 -12.70
N THR A 239 0.57 -5.06 -11.65
CA THR A 239 0.69 -3.64 -11.33
C THR A 239 2.13 -3.17 -11.35
N LEU A 240 2.29 -1.93 -11.79
CA LEU A 240 3.54 -1.20 -11.77
C LEU A 240 3.39 0.06 -10.91
N TYR A 241 4.44 0.45 -10.22
CA TYR A 241 4.57 1.76 -9.58
C TYR A 241 5.38 2.68 -10.49
N VAL A 242 4.90 3.89 -10.73
CA VAL A 242 5.59 4.93 -11.49
C VAL A 242 6.04 6.02 -10.53
N SER A 243 7.34 6.14 -10.28
CA SER A 243 7.87 7.17 -9.38
C SER A 243 7.52 8.57 -9.89
N PRO A 244 6.77 9.40 -9.12
CA PRO A 244 6.44 10.76 -9.58
C PRO A 244 7.68 11.66 -9.67
N ALA A 245 8.73 11.38 -8.90
CA ALA A 245 9.96 12.16 -8.88
C ALA A 245 10.90 11.85 -10.06
N SER A 246 10.99 10.59 -10.47
CA SER A 246 11.99 10.13 -11.46
C SER A 246 11.40 9.52 -12.73
N TYR A 247 10.09 9.27 -12.73
CA TYR A 247 9.35 8.52 -13.75
C TYR A 247 9.82 7.08 -13.95
N LYS A 248 10.73 6.58 -13.11
CA LYS A 248 11.14 5.17 -13.12
C LYS A 248 9.97 4.28 -12.76
N ILE A 249 9.83 3.20 -13.50
CA ILE A 249 8.80 2.19 -13.29
C ILE A 249 9.39 1.02 -12.51
N TYR A 250 8.65 0.58 -11.49
CA TYR A 250 8.98 -0.56 -10.65
C TYR A 250 7.83 -1.57 -10.71
N PRO A 251 8.06 -2.82 -11.14
CA PRO A 251 7.07 -3.87 -11.00
C PRO A 251 6.75 -4.10 -9.53
N VAL A 252 5.45 -4.18 -9.20
CA VAL A 252 4.99 -4.37 -7.81
C VAL A 252 4.47 -5.80 -7.66
N VAL A 253 3.52 -6.18 -8.50
CA VAL A 253 3.02 -7.55 -8.62
C VAL A 253 2.87 -7.83 -10.09
N ILE A 254 3.52 -8.87 -10.60
CA ILE A 254 3.32 -9.37 -11.97
C ILE A 254 3.27 -10.90 -11.91
N PHE A 255 2.33 -11.50 -12.62
CA PHE A 255 2.19 -12.97 -12.63
C PHE A 255 1.66 -13.47 -13.95
N SER A 256 1.98 -14.73 -14.26
CA SER A 256 1.49 -15.38 -15.46
C SER A 256 0.01 -15.71 -15.31
N THR A 257 -0.76 -15.40 -16.35
CA THR A 257 -2.13 -15.91 -16.48
C THR A 257 -2.22 -17.08 -17.46
N GLY A 258 -1.14 -17.35 -18.21
CA GLY A 258 -1.09 -18.37 -19.25
C GLY A 258 -1.93 -18.06 -20.49
N THR A 259 -2.47 -16.84 -20.61
CA THR A 259 -3.30 -16.38 -21.72
C THR A 259 -3.15 -14.87 -21.90
N THR A 260 -3.41 -14.35 -23.09
CA THR A 260 -3.39 -12.90 -23.34
C THR A 260 -4.46 -12.20 -22.50
N VAL A 261 -4.06 -11.16 -21.77
CA VAL A 261 -4.98 -10.24 -21.10
C VAL A 261 -5.30 -9.08 -22.04
N LEU A 262 -6.53 -9.05 -22.55
CA LEU A 262 -6.98 -8.10 -23.58
C LEU A 262 -7.42 -6.76 -23.01
N ASP A 263 -7.89 -6.73 -21.75
CA ASP A 263 -8.11 -5.49 -21.02
C ASP A 263 -7.88 -5.69 -19.53
N ALA A 264 -7.56 -4.60 -18.85
CA ALA A 264 -7.35 -4.54 -17.42
C ALA A 264 -7.92 -3.22 -16.89
N MET A 265 -8.71 -3.28 -15.81
CA MET A 265 -9.41 -2.10 -15.29
C MET A 265 -9.31 -2.05 -13.77
N PRO A 266 -8.88 -0.91 -13.19
CA PRO A 266 -9.05 -0.68 -11.78
C PRO A 266 -10.50 -0.31 -11.45
N SER A 267 -10.95 -0.72 -10.27
CA SER A 267 -12.18 -0.22 -9.67
C SER A 267 -12.07 1.26 -9.31
N ASN A 268 -13.21 1.96 -9.22
CA ASN A 268 -13.24 3.40 -8.96
C ASN A 268 -12.53 3.81 -7.66
N ASN A 269 -12.59 2.97 -6.62
CA ASN A 269 -11.93 3.19 -5.34
C ASN A 269 -10.47 2.69 -5.30
N GLY A 270 -9.96 2.13 -6.39
CA GLY A 270 -8.59 1.62 -6.51
C GLY A 270 -8.31 0.35 -5.68
N GLN A 271 -9.31 -0.27 -5.05
CA GLN A 271 -9.07 -1.43 -4.16
C GLN A 271 -9.14 -2.78 -4.88
N TYR A 272 -9.70 -2.81 -6.07
CA TYR A 272 -9.84 -4.00 -6.89
C TYR A 272 -9.33 -3.76 -8.31
N LEU A 273 -8.80 -4.82 -8.92
CA LEU A 273 -8.37 -4.86 -10.31
C LEU A 273 -9.12 -5.98 -11.02
N LEU A 274 -9.59 -5.71 -12.23
CA LEU A 274 -10.19 -6.70 -13.09
C LEU A 274 -9.25 -6.98 -14.27
N ASN A 275 -9.16 -8.24 -14.69
CA ASN A 275 -8.59 -8.61 -15.98
C ASN A 275 -9.63 -9.31 -16.86
N ALA A 276 -9.51 -9.13 -18.18
CA ALA A 276 -10.28 -9.85 -19.18
C ALA A 276 -9.33 -10.72 -20.01
N MET A 277 -9.50 -12.04 -19.93
CA MET A 277 -8.61 -13.02 -20.55
C MET A 277 -9.40 -14.22 -21.08
N GLY A 278 -9.20 -14.54 -22.36
CA GLY A 278 -9.93 -15.62 -23.03
C GLY A 278 -11.45 -15.43 -22.90
N SER A 279 -12.13 -16.38 -22.23
CA SER A 279 -13.57 -16.35 -21.94
C SER A 279 -13.89 -15.96 -20.49
N SER A 280 -12.93 -15.45 -19.74
CA SER A 280 -13.03 -15.21 -18.31
C SER A 280 -12.71 -13.76 -17.94
N ILE A 281 -13.35 -13.30 -16.86
CA ILE A 281 -12.93 -12.13 -16.11
C ILE A 281 -12.47 -12.58 -14.73
N ASN A 282 -11.35 -12.06 -14.25
CA ASN A 282 -10.90 -12.30 -12.87
C ASN A 282 -10.85 -10.97 -12.12
N LEU A 283 -11.26 -11.01 -10.85
CA LEU A 283 -11.24 -9.87 -9.96
C LEU A 283 -10.21 -10.12 -8.84
N TYR A 284 -9.29 -9.20 -8.69
CA TYR A 284 -8.24 -9.22 -7.68
C TYR A 284 -8.48 -8.09 -6.70
N ARG A 285 -8.25 -8.36 -5.42
CA ARG A 285 -8.19 -7.31 -4.39
C ARG A 285 -6.74 -6.85 -4.24
N ILE A 286 -6.52 -5.54 -4.26
CA ILE A 286 -5.26 -4.95 -3.88
C ILE A 286 -5.18 -4.96 -2.35
N ASN A 287 -4.49 -5.95 -1.81
CA ASN A 287 -4.04 -5.92 -0.42
C ASN A 287 -2.65 -5.27 -0.45
N GLY A 288 -2.41 -4.22 0.33
CA GLY A 288 -1.04 -3.72 0.43
C GLY A 288 -0.15 -4.85 0.96
N SER A 289 1.01 -5.01 0.32
CA SER A 289 1.97 -6.04 0.69
C SER A 289 2.80 -5.58 1.87
N ASP A 290 3.20 -6.54 2.71
CA ASP A 290 4.27 -6.31 3.67
C ASP A 290 5.54 -5.83 2.95
N LEU A 291 6.31 -4.98 3.62
CA LEU A 291 7.59 -4.47 3.12
C LEU A 291 8.74 -5.29 3.70
N TYR A 292 9.70 -5.64 2.85
CA TYR A 292 10.89 -6.40 3.22
C TYR A 292 12.12 -5.52 3.09
N PHE A 293 12.89 -5.43 4.18
CA PHE A 293 14.10 -4.63 4.27
C PHE A 293 15.29 -5.54 4.54
N TYR A 294 16.36 -5.39 3.76
CA TYR A 294 17.60 -6.13 3.93
C TYR A 294 18.73 -5.12 4.12
N ASP A 295 19.41 -5.16 5.26
CA ASP A 295 20.54 -4.28 5.60
C ASP A 295 20.25 -2.77 5.33
N THR A 296 19.04 -2.33 5.67
CA THR A 296 18.52 -1.02 5.27
C THR A 296 18.52 -0.01 6.42
N SER A 297 18.87 1.24 6.12
CA SER A 297 18.69 2.39 7.03
C SER A 297 17.54 3.28 6.55
N LEU A 298 16.49 3.37 7.36
CA LEU A 298 15.35 4.26 7.16
C LEU A 298 15.52 5.53 7.99
N ILE A 299 15.15 6.67 7.40
CA ILE A 299 15.12 7.96 8.07
C ILE A 299 13.69 8.51 7.94
N LEU A 300 13.04 8.76 9.07
CA LEU A 300 11.71 9.38 9.09
C LEU A 300 11.89 10.88 9.31
N ASN A 301 11.46 11.68 8.33
CA ASN A 301 11.52 13.14 8.40
C ASN A 301 10.19 13.76 8.86
N SER A 302 9.21 12.94 9.17
CA SER A 302 7.90 13.31 9.72
C SER A 302 7.34 12.13 10.51
N ASP A 303 6.28 12.38 11.28
CA ASP A 303 5.46 11.33 11.87
C ASP A 303 5.01 10.34 10.79
N SER A 304 5.05 9.05 11.13
CA SER A 304 4.85 7.96 10.18
C SER A 304 3.93 6.89 10.77
N VAL A 305 2.83 6.61 10.07
CA VAL A 305 1.93 5.50 10.38
C VAL A 305 2.38 4.27 9.60
N ILE A 306 2.66 3.18 10.31
CA ILE A 306 2.99 1.90 9.70
C ILE A 306 1.69 1.14 9.45
N SER A 307 1.24 1.15 8.21
CA SER A 307 -0.03 0.51 7.79
C SER A 307 0.14 -0.93 7.30
N GLN A 308 1.38 -1.35 6.99
CA GLN A 308 1.73 -2.72 6.57
C GLN A 308 2.89 -3.25 7.40
N ASN A 309 3.10 -4.57 7.42
CA ASN A 309 4.20 -5.09 8.23
C ASN A 309 5.55 -4.75 7.59
N PHE A 310 6.50 -4.32 8.41
CA PHE A 310 7.89 -4.16 8.03
C PHE A 310 8.65 -5.40 8.50
N ASN A 311 9.18 -6.17 7.56
CA ASN A 311 9.99 -7.35 7.81
C ASN A 311 11.47 -6.98 7.64
N MET A 312 12.21 -6.92 8.76
CA MET A 312 13.59 -6.46 8.82
C MET A 312 14.54 -7.65 8.86
N TYR A 313 15.42 -7.76 7.87
CA TYR A 313 16.45 -8.80 7.75
C TYR A 313 17.85 -8.17 7.67
N GLY A 314 18.85 -8.88 8.19
CA GLY A 314 20.22 -8.37 8.30
C GLY A 314 20.34 -7.25 9.34
N ASN A 315 21.16 -6.24 9.06
CA ASN A 315 21.43 -5.11 9.96
C ASN A 315 20.60 -3.90 9.56
N CYS A 316 19.42 -3.76 10.15
CA CYS A 316 18.50 -2.70 9.81
C CYS A 316 18.49 -1.57 10.86
N LYS A 317 18.13 -0.36 10.42
CA LYS A 317 18.03 0.82 11.28
C LYS A 317 16.83 1.70 10.90
N ILE A 318 16.17 2.26 11.91
CA ILE A 318 15.17 3.32 11.77
C ILE A 318 15.64 4.51 12.62
N ASP A 319 15.90 5.65 11.98
CA ASP A 319 16.14 6.94 12.64
C ASP A 319 14.91 7.80 12.51
N ALA A 320 14.13 7.93 13.59
CA ALA A 320 12.88 8.70 13.55
C ALA A 320 13.10 10.20 13.74
N ARG A 321 14.31 10.66 14.10
CA ARG A 321 14.66 12.08 14.27
C ARG A 321 13.71 12.88 15.17
N GLY A 322 13.14 12.23 16.19
CA GLY A 322 12.19 12.81 17.13
C GLY A 322 10.72 12.64 16.73
N ASN A 323 10.44 12.08 15.56
CA ASN A 323 9.07 11.86 15.08
C ASN A 323 8.42 10.61 15.69
N ILE A 324 7.10 10.54 15.54
CA ILE A 324 6.27 9.39 15.94
C ILE A 324 6.39 8.28 14.90
N LEU A 325 6.63 7.07 15.39
CA LEU A 325 6.50 5.82 14.64
C LEU A 325 5.27 5.07 15.17
N ASP A 326 4.15 5.13 14.45
CA ASP A 326 2.87 4.61 14.92
C ASP A 326 2.58 3.20 14.38
N LEU A 327 2.36 2.25 15.30
CA LEU A 327 2.19 0.83 15.03
C LEU A 327 0.76 0.31 15.32
N GLN A 328 -0.24 1.19 15.38
CA GLN A 328 -1.63 0.75 15.64
C GLN A 328 -2.16 -0.26 14.61
N THR A 329 -1.80 -0.08 13.33
CA THR A 329 -2.32 -0.85 12.19
C THR A 329 -1.39 -1.96 11.71
N GLY A 330 -0.11 -1.65 11.48
CA GLY A 330 0.92 -2.57 10.98
C GLY A 330 1.82 -3.11 12.09
N GLN A 331 2.87 -3.85 11.73
CA GLN A 331 3.83 -4.42 12.67
C GLN A 331 5.26 -4.17 12.20
N ILE A 332 6.22 -4.23 13.11
CA ILE A 332 7.64 -4.37 12.77
C ILE A 332 8.13 -5.71 13.28
N GLN A 333 8.67 -6.52 12.38
CA GLN A 333 9.09 -7.89 12.64
C GLN A 333 10.55 -8.06 12.25
N VAL A 334 11.40 -8.51 13.18
CA VAL A 334 12.82 -8.75 12.93
C VAL A 334 13.06 -10.23 12.66
N GLY A 335 13.58 -10.54 11.48
CA GLY A 335 13.81 -11.90 11.01
C GLY A 335 14.95 -12.63 11.73
N GLU A 336 15.11 -13.92 11.44
CA GLU A 336 16.19 -14.75 12.00
C GLU A 336 17.58 -14.16 11.74
N ASN A 337 18.48 -14.27 12.73
CA ASN A 337 19.87 -13.79 12.67
C ASN A 337 19.98 -12.30 12.28
N SER A 338 18.95 -11.51 12.55
CA SER A 338 18.85 -10.11 12.15
C SER A 338 18.78 -9.19 13.36
N ASN A 339 19.14 -7.93 13.15
CA ASN A 339 19.05 -6.90 14.17
C ASN A 339 18.38 -5.65 13.63
N LEU A 340 17.55 -5.04 14.47
CA LEU A 340 16.93 -3.76 14.20
C LEU A 340 17.34 -2.75 15.25
N LYS A 341 17.88 -1.62 14.82
CA LYS A 341 18.12 -0.46 15.68
C LYS A 341 17.09 0.64 15.41
N ILE A 342 16.22 0.92 16.37
CA ILE A 342 15.31 2.08 16.33
C ILE A 342 15.93 3.17 17.20
N LYS A 343 16.02 4.40 16.69
CA LYS A 343 16.53 5.52 17.48
C LYS A 343 15.75 6.82 17.30
N ASN A 344 15.79 7.66 18.34
CA ASN A 344 15.15 8.98 18.37
C ASN A 344 13.66 8.91 18.03
N ALA A 345 12.93 7.96 18.60
CA ALA A 345 11.55 7.66 18.20
C ALA A 345 10.61 7.73 19.39
N LYS A 346 9.42 8.31 19.17
CA LYS A 346 8.24 7.97 19.98
C LYS A 346 7.50 6.83 19.27
N ILE A 347 7.54 5.63 19.83
CA ILE A 347 6.90 4.43 19.29
C ILE A 347 5.49 4.34 19.88
N SER A 348 4.50 4.67 19.06
CA SER A 348 3.06 4.68 19.41
C SER A 348 2.38 3.38 18.99
N GLY A 349 1.20 3.12 19.57
CA GLY A 349 0.33 2.06 19.08
C GLY A 349 0.80 0.66 19.47
N LEU A 350 1.60 0.54 20.54
CA LEU A 350 2.11 -0.74 21.00
C LEU A 350 1.04 -1.49 21.81
N TYR A 351 0.74 -2.71 21.35
CA TYR A 351 -0.08 -3.72 22.03
C TYR A 351 0.27 -5.09 21.46
N SER A 352 -0.16 -6.18 22.10
CA SER A 352 0.12 -7.56 21.65
C SER A 352 1.61 -7.71 21.27
N THR A 353 1.95 -8.06 20.03
CA THR A 353 3.34 -8.22 19.57
C THR A 353 3.67 -7.30 18.38
N ARG A 354 3.24 -6.04 18.42
CA ARG A 354 3.35 -5.08 17.30
C ARG A 354 4.79 -4.73 16.88
N LEU A 355 5.73 -4.71 17.82
CA LEU A 355 7.18 -4.64 17.57
C LEU A 355 7.78 -5.95 18.09
N LYS A 356 8.34 -6.80 17.24
CA LYS A 356 8.80 -8.12 17.69
C LYS A 356 9.99 -8.66 16.94
N ASN A 357 10.67 -9.57 17.60
CA ASN A 357 11.59 -10.54 17.03
C ASN A 357 10.78 -11.76 16.57
N ILE A 358 11.00 -12.27 15.36
CA ILE A 358 10.36 -13.50 14.89
C ILE A 358 11.12 -14.73 15.40
N ALA A 359 12.43 -14.60 15.62
CA ALA A 359 13.30 -15.70 16.03
C ALA A 359 14.15 -15.35 17.25
N ASN A 360 14.54 -16.38 17.99
CA ASN A 360 15.38 -16.26 19.18
C ASN A 360 16.80 -15.72 18.89
N SER A 361 17.28 -15.85 17.65
CA SER A 361 18.59 -15.31 17.22
C SER A 361 18.53 -13.84 16.80
N SER A 362 17.35 -13.20 16.85
CA SER A 362 17.17 -11.81 16.44
C SER A 362 17.18 -10.84 17.61
N SER A 363 17.41 -9.56 17.32
CA SER A 363 17.52 -8.54 18.35
C SER A 363 16.91 -7.19 17.94
N ILE A 364 16.36 -6.49 18.93
CA ILE A 364 15.89 -5.10 18.80
C ILE A 364 16.72 -4.24 19.74
N THR A 365 17.31 -3.17 19.20
CA THR A 365 17.96 -2.11 19.97
C THR A 365 17.10 -0.85 19.93
N LEU A 366 16.75 -0.34 21.10
CA LEU A 366 16.10 0.95 21.28
C LEU A 366 17.15 1.96 21.77
N GLN A 367 17.27 3.10 21.09
CA GLN A 367 18.18 4.16 21.49
C GLN A 367 17.50 5.52 21.51
N ASN A 368 17.43 6.15 22.68
CA ASN A 368 16.74 7.45 22.83
C ASN A 368 15.29 7.35 22.30
N CYS A 369 14.51 6.46 22.91
CA CYS A 369 13.15 6.14 22.45
C CYS A 369 12.13 6.20 23.59
N GLU A 370 10.89 6.55 23.26
CA GLU A 370 9.74 6.37 24.14
C GLU A 370 8.83 5.28 23.56
N MET A 371 8.40 4.34 24.38
CA MET A 371 7.41 3.31 24.06
C MET A 371 6.09 3.68 24.72
N ASP A 372 5.11 4.12 23.92
CA ASP A 372 3.78 4.50 24.37
C ASP A 372 2.83 3.29 24.23
N LEU A 373 2.50 2.68 25.37
CA LEU A 373 1.72 1.44 25.41
C LEU A 373 0.22 1.72 25.23
N TYR A 374 -0.28 1.50 24.01
CA TYR A 374 -1.70 1.60 23.66
C TYR A 374 -2.56 0.47 24.28
N GLY A 375 -1.97 -0.70 24.47
CA GLY A 375 -2.54 -1.85 25.17
C GLY A 375 -1.44 -2.71 25.77
N ASP A 376 -1.80 -3.82 26.43
CA ASP A 376 -0.81 -4.77 26.94
C ASP A 376 0.05 -5.29 25.78
N TYR A 377 1.36 -5.12 25.89
CA TYR A 377 2.35 -5.45 24.88
C TYR A 377 3.31 -6.52 25.40
N THR A 378 3.72 -7.43 24.54
CA THR A 378 4.50 -8.62 24.87
C THR A 378 5.76 -8.67 24.03
N PHE A 379 6.90 -8.89 24.68
CA PHE A 379 8.18 -9.17 24.04
C PHE A 379 8.60 -10.60 24.38
N ASP A 380 8.46 -11.52 23.42
CA ASP A 380 8.47 -12.97 23.64
C ASP A 380 9.65 -13.73 23.02
N ALA A 381 10.40 -13.12 22.11
CA ALA A 381 11.54 -13.74 21.44
C ALA A 381 12.74 -12.79 21.32
N GLY A 382 13.92 -13.38 21.19
CA GLY A 382 15.17 -12.66 20.94
C GLY A 382 15.56 -11.67 22.05
N SER A 383 16.62 -10.89 21.83
CA SER A 383 17.13 -9.93 22.82
C SER A 383 16.58 -8.52 22.60
N LEU A 384 16.44 -7.79 23.71
CA LEU A 384 16.13 -6.36 23.74
C LEU A 384 17.34 -5.61 24.28
N LEU A 385 17.80 -4.58 23.58
CA LEU A 385 18.95 -3.79 23.96
C LEU A 385 18.56 -2.33 24.17
N ILE A 386 18.89 -1.78 25.34
CA ILE A 386 18.58 -0.41 25.74
C ILE A 386 19.87 0.42 25.69
N LYS A 387 19.85 1.49 24.89
CA LYS A 387 20.96 2.45 24.79
C LYS A 387 20.45 3.89 24.98
N SER A 388 21.25 4.73 25.63
CA SER A 388 20.81 6.08 26.02
C SER A 388 19.51 5.97 26.84
N ASP A 389 18.57 6.89 26.70
CA ASP A 389 17.33 6.86 27.47
C ASP A 389 16.22 6.14 26.72
N VAL A 390 15.63 5.13 27.36
CA VAL A 390 14.42 4.47 26.88
C VAL A 390 13.35 4.55 27.95
N VAL A 391 12.20 5.11 27.57
CA VAL A 391 11.05 5.29 28.46
C VAL A 391 9.93 4.37 28.03
N ILE A 392 9.30 3.71 28.99
CA ILE A 392 8.04 3.00 28.81
C ILE A 392 6.97 3.82 29.52
N SER A 393 5.96 4.25 28.77
CA SER A 393 4.87 5.10 29.21
C SER A 393 3.49 4.48 28.89
N GLY A 394 2.43 5.11 29.39
CA GLY A 394 1.06 4.59 29.34
C GLY A 394 0.67 3.84 30.61
N THR A 395 -0.55 3.28 30.64
CA THR A 395 -1.11 2.60 31.83
C THR A 395 -1.20 1.08 31.69
N ASN A 396 -0.68 0.55 30.58
CA ASN A 396 -0.75 -0.87 30.22
C ASN A 396 0.54 -1.61 30.61
N ALA A 397 0.55 -2.93 30.42
CA ALA A 397 1.69 -3.77 30.75
C ALA A 397 2.65 -3.99 29.57
N LEU A 398 3.96 -3.89 29.84
CA LEU A 398 4.98 -4.61 29.09
C LEU A 398 5.17 -5.99 29.74
N ASN A 399 4.86 -7.05 29.00
CA ASN A 399 5.08 -8.44 29.37
C ASN A 399 6.40 -8.93 28.73
N TYR A 400 7.44 -9.07 29.54
CA TYR A 400 8.71 -9.61 29.09
C TYR A 400 8.72 -11.13 29.29
N THR A 401 8.46 -11.88 28.21
CA THR A 401 8.39 -13.35 28.21
C THR A 401 9.52 -14.02 27.43
N SER A 402 10.37 -13.23 26.77
CA SER A 402 11.60 -13.73 26.15
C SER A 402 12.50 -14.41 27.16
N ARG A 403 13.15 -15.50 26.73
CA ARG A 403 14.17 -16.22 27.50
C ARG A 403 15.59 -15.65 27.32
N PHE A 404 15.72 -14.58 26.54
CA PHE A 404 16.97 -13.86 26.29
C PHE A 404 17.00 -12.57 27.10
N THR A 405 18.10 -11.84 27.02
CA THR A 405 18.31 -10.68 27.88
C THR A 405 17.59 -9.43 27.38
N CYS A 406 17.08 -8.65 28.33
CA CYS A 406 16.88 -7.22 28.19
C CYS A 406 18.11 -6.55 28.79
N SER A 407 19.05 -6.11 27.96
CA SER A 407 20.31 -5.55 28.44
C SER A 407 20.29 -4.02 28.38
N ILE A 408 20.60 -3.39 29.52
CA ILE A 408 20.79 -1.95 29.65
C ILE A 408 22.29 -1.68 29.53
N ASP A 409 22.67 -0.96 28.47
CA ASP A 409 24.07 -0.65 28.17
C ASP A 409 24.66 0.33 29.19
N LYS A 410 25.96 0.61 29.09
CA LYS A 410 26.60 1.65 29.92
C LYS A 410 25.96 3.01 29.63
N ASN A 411 25.88 3.86 30.66
CA ASN A 411 25.35 5.22 30.58
C ASN A 411 23.98 5.27 29.87
N SER A 412 23.13 4.30 30.16
CA SER A 412 21.82 4.12 29.54
C SER A 412 20.79 3.84 30.61
N SER A 413 19.54 4.24 30.35
CA SER A 413 18.44 4.10 31.28
C SER A 413 17.25 3.40 30.64
N LEU A 414 16.63 2.47 31.38
CA LEU A 414 15.29 1.99 31.12
C LEU A 414 14.37 2.54 32.20
N SER A 415 13.45 3.42 31.82
CA SER A 415 12.50 4.06 32.73
C SER A 415 11.10 3.50 32.55
N ILE A 416 10.45 3.09 33.63
CA ILE A 416 9.04 2.67 33.64
C ILE A 416 8.23 3.74 34.37
N ASN A 417 7.37 4.45 33.64
CA ASN A 417 6.73 5.67 34.11
C ASN A 417 5.20 5.60 34.05
N ASN A 418 4.54 6.58 34.69
CA ASN A 418 3.14 6.98 34.42
C ASN A 418 2.09 5.87 34.57
N GLY A 419 2.24 4.99 35.56
CA GLY A 419 1.28 3.92 35.84
C GLY A 419 1.49 2.66 35.01
N ALA A 420 2.50 2.63 34.14
CA ALA A 420 2.84 1.44 33.36
C ALA A 420 3.21 0.26 34.27
N LYS A 421 3.02 -0.95 33.74
CA LYS A 421 3.42 -2.18 34.42
C LYS A 421 4.55 -2.85 33.66
N PHE A 422 5.57 -3.31 34.36
CA PHE A 422 6.60 -4.18 33.82
C PHE A 422 6.44 -5.56 34.44
N ASN A 423 6.07 -6.55 33.63
CA ASN A 423 5.88 -7.93 34.06
C ASN A 423 7.06 -8.77 33.57
N TYR A 424 7.93 -9.16 34.49
CA TYR A 424 9.02 -10.10 34.25
C TYR A 424 8.50 -11.54 34.36
N ALA A 425 8.25 -12.16 33.21
CA ALA A 425 7.65 -13.49 33.11
C ALA A 425 8.34 -14.34 32.02
N PRO A 426 9.67 -14.49 32.06
CA PRO A 426 10.39 -15.20 31.00
C PRO A 426 9.92 -16.65 30.86
N SER A 427 9.87 -17.13 29.63
CA SER A 427 9.52 -18.52 29.28
C SER A 427 10.56 -19.55 29.72
N ALA A 428 11.71 -19.11 30.24
CA ALA A 428 12.71 -19.94 30.89
C ALA A 428 12.82 -19.55 32.36
N ALA A 429 13.10 -20.54 33.22
CA ALA A 429 13.40 -20.34 34.65
C ALA A 429 14.76 -19.65 34.84
N ARG A 430 14.85 -18.38 34.42
CA ARG A 430 16.01 -17.50 34.54
C ARG A 430 15.54 -16.22 35.19
N ASN A 431 16.18 -15.85 36.28
CA ASN A 431 15.83 -14.67 37.08
C ASN A 431 16.79 -13.49 36.82
N ASN A 432 17.72 -13.59 35.88
CA ASN A 432 18.80 -12.63 35.65
C ASN A 432 18.81 -12.06 34.22
N LEU A 433 17.65 -12.00 33.57
CA LEU A 433 17.55 -11.55 32.17
C LEU A 433 17.47 -10.03 32.01
N ILE A 434 17.12 -9.30 33.08
CA ILE A 434 17.34 -7.85 33.10
C ILE A 434 18.81 -7.63 33.45
N TYR A 435 19.63 -7.44 32.41
CA TYR A 435 21.07 -7.35 32.53
C TYR A 435 21.53 -5.90 32.53
N MET A 436 22.13 -5.44 33.62
CA MET A 436 22.74 -4.11 33.71
C MET A 436 24.26 -4.25 33.57
N TYR A 437 24.84 -3.55 32.59
CA TYR A 437 26.24 -3.75 32.20
C TYR A 437 27.22 -3.38 33.33
N ASP A 438 27.04 -2.20 33.91
CA ASP A 438 27.78 -1.73 35.09
C ASP A 438 26.94 -0.71 35.87
N LYS A 439 27.53 -0.07 36.88
CA LYS A 439 26.84 0.88 37.77
C LYS A 439 26.20 2.07 37.03
N SER A 440 26.62 2.37 35.80
CA SER A 440 26.04 3.43 34.95
C SER A 440 24.79 2.99 34.17
N SER A 441 24.46 1.70 34.18
CA SER A 441 23.21 1.16 33.64
C SER A 441 22.10 1.36 34.66
N VAL A 442 21.03 2.06 34.27
CA VAL A 442 19.98 2.50 35.19
C VAL A 442 18.65 1.81 34.86
N LEU A 443 18.04 1.16 35.84
CA LEU A 443 16.62 0.83 35.84
C LEU A 443 15.90 1.86 36.73
N TYR A 444 15.03 2.67 36.14
CA TYR A 444 14.29 3.71 36.85
C TYR A 444 12.81 3.35 36.91
N LEU A 445 12.28 3.20 38.12
CA LEU A 445 10.88 2.87 38.38
C LEU A 445 10.21 4.08 39.01
N ASN A 446 9.29 4.70 38.29
CA ASN A 446 8.61 5.92 38.71
C ASN A 446 7.09 5.79 38.53
N ASN A 447 6.35 5.84 39.64
CA ASN A 447 4.89 5.74 39.61
C ASN A 447 4.40 4.51 38.82
N CYS A 448 4.96 3.32 39.09
CA CYS A 448 4.76 2.13 38.26
C CYS A 448 4.60 0.84 39.09
N THR A 449 4.22 -0.25 38.41
CA THR A 449 4.24 -1.60 38.99
C THR A 449 5.30 -2.47 38.32
N PHE A 450 6.16 -3.12 39.09
CA PHE A 450 7.10 -4.13 38.62
C PHE A 450 6.71 -5.49 39.21
N SER A 451 6.32 -6.43 38.36
CA SER A 451 5.82 -7.74 38.79
C SER A 451 6.68 -8.89 38.28
N THR A 452 6.80 -9.96 39.06
CA THR A 452 7.49 -11.20 38.68
C THR A 452 6.58 -12.41 38.90
N THR A 453 6.81 -13.48 38.12
CA THR A 453 6.19 -14.80 38.36
C THR A 453 6.93 -15.54 39.49
N THR A 454 6.64 -16.83 39.69
CA THR A 454 7.45 -17.72 40.55
C THR A 454 8.89 -17.90 40.07
N THR A 455 9.27 -17.34 38.92
CA THR A 455 10.68 -17.28 38.50
C THR A 455 11.52 -16.34 39.39
N GLY A 456 10.89 -15.34 40.00
CA GLY A 456 11.60 -14.28 40.71
C GLY A 456 12.47 -13.41 39.81
N ILE A 457 13.26 -12.53 40.40
CA ILE A 457 14.25 -11.72 39.68
C ILE A 457 15.45 -11.42 40.58
N LEU A 458 16.65 -11.40 40.00
CA LEU A 458 17.90 -10.99 40.62
C LEU A 458 18.46 -9.80 39.84
N LEU A 459 18.54 -8.65 40.49
CA LEU A 459 19.15 -7.43 39.95
C LEU A 459 20.51 -7.19 40.61
N THR A 460 21.55 -7.02 39.79
CA THR A 460 22.94 -6.84 40.23
C THR A 460 23.67 -5.81 39.35
N ASN A 461 24.85 -5.35 39.78
CA ASN A 461 25.84 -4.52 39.05
C ASN A 461 25.41 -3.08 38.71
N GLY A 462 24.14 -2.85 38.40
CA GLY A 462 23.62 -1.56 37.92
C GLY A 462 23.14 -0.63 39.03
N THR A 463 22.38 0.38 38.60
CA THR A 463 21.67 1.29 39.49
C THR A 463 20.16 1.11 39.34
N LEU A 464 19.48 0.84 40.46
CA LEU A 464 18.03 0.86 40.55
C LEU A 464 17.60 2.16 41.24
N ILE A 465 16.76 2.94 40.56
CA ILE A 465 16.16 4.16 41.13
C ILE A 465 14.67 3.91 41.34
N LEU A 466 14.19 4.16 42.56
CA LEU A 466 12.79 4.01 42.96
C LEU A 466 12.23 5.39 43.33
N ASP A 467 11.16 5.82 42.66
CA ASP A 467 10.58 7.16 42.81
C ASP A 467 9.04 7.17 42.77
N ASN A 468 8.44 8.13 43.46
CA ASN A 468 6.99 8.28 43.66
C ASN A 468 6.33 6.97 44.11
N ASN A 469 5.19 6.56 43.53
CA ASN A 469 4.49 5.35 43.96
C ASN A 469 5.01 4.12 43.20
N VAL A 470 5.82 3.27 43.85
CA VAL A 470 6.30 2.02 43.23
C VAL A 470 5.67 0.81 43.92
N SER A 471 5.15 -0.12 43.12
CA SER A 471 4.71 -1.43 43.61
C SER A 471 5.60 -2.53 43.05
N LEU A 472 6.26 -3.27 43.94
CA LEU A 472 7.00 -4.49 43.62
C LEU A 472 6.14 -5.69 44.00
N SER A 473 5.85 -6.58 43.06
CA SER A 473 4.97 -7.74 43.29
C SER A 473 5.61 -9.02 42.80
N CYS A 474 5.66 -10.03 43.66
CA CYS A 474 6.17 -11.35 43.31
C CYS A 474 5.10 -12.41 43.57
N ALA A 475 4.86 -13.30 42.59
CA ALA A 475 3.98 -14.44 42.77
C ALA A 475 4.63 -15.59 43.56
N GLY A 476 5.97 -15.62 43.63
CA GLY A 476 6.76 -16.58 44.38
C GLY A 476 6.72 -16.34 45.89
N LEU A 477 6.79 -17.44 46.64
CA LEU A 477 6.79 -17.42 48.12
C LEU A 477 8.09 -17.99 48.71
N ALA A 478 8.87 -18.73 47.91
CA ALA A 478 10.17 -19.22 48.34
C ALA A 478 11.26 -18.16 48.11
N SER A 479 12.34 -18.24 48.90
CA SER A 479 13.51 -17.36 48.73
C SER A 479 14.09 -17.43 47.31
N SER A 480 14.10 -18.60 46.66
CA SER A 480 14.59 -18.73 45.28
C SER A 480 13.73 -18.00 44.24
N GLU A 481 12.51 -17.65 44.60
CA GLU A 481 11.49 -17.09 43.70
C GLU A 481 11.26 -15.59 43.96
N SER A 482 11.98 -14.98 44.92
CA SER A 482 11.77 -13.61 45.36
C SER A 482 12.33 -12.55 44.39
N ILE A 483 11.95 -11.29 44.61
CA ILE A 483 12.64 -10.13 44.05
C ILE A 483 13.90 -9.89 44.89
N LYS A 484 15.08 -10.00 44.27
CA LYS A 484 16.39 -9.89 44.93
C LYS A 484 17.19 -8.70 44.42
N PHE A 485 17.65 -7.87 45.35
CA PHE A 485 18.59 -6.78 45.08
C PHE A 485 19.97 -7.19 45.61
N GLY A 486 20.93 -7.42 44.71
CA GLY A 486 22.23 -7.97 45.05
C GLY A 486 22.23 -9.50 45.18
N SER A 487 23.42 -10.11 45.06
CA SER A 487 23.58 -11.57 45.07
C SER A 487 24.27 -12.12 46.33
N GLY A 488 24.55 -11.29 47.33
CA GLY A 488 25.40 -11.63 48.48
C GLY A 488 26.89 -11.68 48.14
N VAL A 489 27.29 -11.12 46.99
CA VAL A 489 28.68 -11.00 46.55
C VAL A 489 28.96 -9.54 46.23
N VAL A 490 29.99 -8.94 46.84
CA VAL A 490 30.32 -7.51 46.75
C VAL A 490 30.38 -7.01 45.30
N THR A 491 30.96 -7.77 44.38
CA THR A 491 31.08 -7.38 42.96
C THR A 491 29.76 -7.40 42.20
N HIS A 492 28.70 -7.94 42.81
CA HIS A 492 27.35 -8.02 42.28
C HIS A 492 26.36 -7.15 43.07
N ASP A 493 26.86 -6.26 43.92
CA ASP A 493 25.99 -5.33 44.64
C ASP A 493 25.25 -4.42 43.63
N LEU A 494 23.97 -4.18 43.91
CA LEU A 494 23.11 -3.29 43.17
C LEU A 494 23.13 -1.91 43.82
N ASN A 495 23.41 -0.85 43.08
CA ASN A 495 23.29 0.50 43.62
C ASN A 495 21.81 0.90 43.70
N VAL A 496 21.21 0.90 44.89
CA VAL A 496 19.79 1.25 45.07
C VAL A 496 19.66 2.68 45.57
N ILE A 497 18.91 3.50 44.83
CA ILE A 497 18.61 4.89 45.16
C ILE A 497 17.10 5.01 45.41
N LEU A 498 16.75 5.49 46.60
CA LEU A 498 15.38 5.76 46.99
C LEU A 498 15.16 7.27 46.94
N ASP A 499 14.24 7.76 46.12
CA ASP A 499 13.89 9.18 46.13
C ASP A 499 13.15 9.56 47.42
N SER A 500 13.30 10.81 47.84
CA SER A 500 12.58 11.38 48.99
C SER A 500 11.05 11.28 48.89
N ALA A 501 10.49 11.25 47.68
CA ALA A 501 9.06 11.13 47.44
C ALA A 501 8.55 9.68 47.34
N LEU A 502 9.43 8.69 47.50
CA LEU A 502 9.10 7.27 47.31
C LEU A 502 8.06 6.77 48.33
N ASN A 503 7.00 6.18 47.80
CA ASN A 503 6.08 5.31 48.51
C ASN A 503 6.19 3.90 47.90
N LEU A 504 6.92 3.01 48.60
CA LEU A 504 7.24 1.67 48.14
C LEU A 504 6.29 0.62 48.75
N ASN A 505 5.56 -0.07 47.88
CA ASN A 505 4.71 -1.20 48.26
C ASN A 505 5.35 -2.50 47.79
N ILE A 506 5.50 -3.47 48.70
CA ILE A 506 6.12 -4.77 48.40
C ILE A 506 5.11 -5.87 48.70
N TYR A 507 4.89 -6.74 47.71
CA TYR A 507 4.01 -7.90 47.81
C TYR A 507 4.77 -9.17 47.42
N GLY A 508 4.61 -10.25 48.19
CA GLY A 508 5.29 -11.52 47.96
C GLY A 508 6.75 -11.54 48.47
N GLY A 509 7.56 -12.45 47.94
CA GLY A 509 8.96 -12.60 48.35
C GLY A 509 9.86 -11.42 47.94
N PHE A 510 10.63 -10.88 48.88
CA PHE A 510 11.61 -9.83 48.66
C PHE A 510 12.87 -10.03 49.51
N GLU A 511 14.04 -9.80 48.92
CA GLU A 511 15.35 -9.89 49.59
C GLU A 511 16.28 -8.75 49.17
N TYR A 512 16.92 -8.12 50.15
CA TYR A 512 18.03 -7.21 49.93
C TYR A 512 19.32 -7.90 50.38
N ASN A 513 20.16 -8.25 49.40
CA ASN A 513 21.34 -9.08 49.54
C ASN A 513 22.61 -8.37 49.01
N ASN A 514 22.67 -7.04 49.08
CA ASN A 514 23.96 -6.37 48.95
C ASN A 514 24.84 -6.68 50.16
N VAL A 515 26.16 -6.71 49.95
CA VAL A 515 27.14 -6.95 51.01
C VAL A 515 27.64 -5.65 51.62
N SER A 516 27.70 -4.58 50.82
CA SER A 516 28.21 -3.25 51.23
C SER A 516 27.14 -2.24 51.65
#